data_AF-A0A2V3PR63-F1
#
_entry.id   AF-A0A2V3PR63-F1
#
_cell.length_a   1.000
_cell.length_b   1.000
_cell.length_c   1.000
_cell.angle_alpha   90.00
_cell.angle_beta   90.00
_cell.angle_gamma   90.00
#
_symmetry.space_group_name_H-M   'P 1'
#
loop_
_entity.id
_entity.type
_entity.pdbx_description
1 polymer ?
#
loop_
_entity_poly.entity_id
_entity_poly.type
_entity_poly.pdbx_seq_one_letter_code
_entity_poly.pdbx_strand_id
1 'polypeptide(L)'
;MYKIELHDPALVHKGERLYIGMDISILCRYIADNQSIVLTPVLADNEHSRELPLVIINGRQRHRCFSHMFGYFRDYRIYKAIRAINHSPLWCSYRLDIPYQDWMCKAKLSLVAN
;
A
#
# COMPACT_ATOMS: atom_id res chain seq x y z
N MET A 1 4.15 7.14 17.24
CA MET A 1 2.81 6.99 16.68
C MET A 1 2.77 7.62 15.29
N TYR A 2 2.27 6.89 14.32
CA TYR A 2 2.03 7.38 12.96
C TYR A 2 0.52 7.58 12.76
N LYS A 3 0.14 8.43 11.82
CA LYS A 3 -1.24 8.60 11.36
C LYS A 3 -1.27 8.25 9.87
N ILE A 4 -2.16 7.34 9.48
CA ILE A 4 -2.32 6.91 8.09
C ILE A 4 -3.76 7.17 7.70
N GLU A 5 -3.97 7.78 6.55
CA GLU A 5 -5.30 8.07 6.01
C GLU A 5 -5.38 7.65 4.55
N LEU A 6 -6.54 7.12 4.18
CA LEU A 6 -6.91 6.77 2.82
C LEU A 6 -7.76 7.89 2.25
N HIS A 7 -7.40 8.39 1.07
CA HIS A 7 -8.08 9.47 0.37
C HIS A 7 -8.58 8.96 -0.98
N ASP A 8 -9.76 9.45 -1.37
CA ASP A 8 -10.40 9.22 -2.67
C ASP A 8 -10.34 7.77 -3.19
N PRO A 9 -10.79 6.78 -2.40
CA PRO A 9 -10.81 5.40 -2.86
C PRO A 9 -11.79 5.23 -4.03
N ALA A 10 -11.29 4.69 -5.13
CA ALA A 10 -12.04 4.48 -6.36
C ALA A 10 -11.86 3.04 -6.85
N LEU A 11 -12.98 2.40 -7.15
CA LEU A 11 -13.07 1.09 -7.79
C LEU A 11 -13.87 1.25 -9.08
N VAL A 12 -13.21 1.10 -10.23
CA VAL A 12 -13.82 1.29 -11.53
C VAL A 12 -13.71 0.01 -12.34
N HIS A 13 -14.83 -0.65 -12.56
CA HIS A 13 -14.91 -1.84 -13.41
C HIS A 13 -15.03 -1.42 -14.88
N LYS A 14 -14.15 -1.94 -15.75
CA LYS A 14 -14.25 -1.79 -17.21
C LYS A 14 -13.89 -3.11 -17.90
N GLY A 15 -14.84 -3.70 -18.62
CA GLY A 15 -14.62 -4.99 -19.29
C GLY A 15 -14.26 -6.08 -18.29
N GLU A 16 -13.11 -6.71 -18.45
CA GLU A 16 -12.64 -7.80 -17.57
C GLU A 16 -11.67 -7.32 -16.47
N ARG A 17 -11.53 -6.00 -16.28
CA ARG A 17 -10.56 -5.42 -15.34
C ARG A 17 -11.22 -4.51 -14.31
N LEU A 18 -10.70 -4.56 -13.09
CA LEU A 18 -10.98 -3.61 -12.04
C LEU A 18 -9.80 -2.65 -11.91
N TYR A 19 -10.07 -1.36 -12.08
CA TYR A 19 -9.12 -0.28 -11.83
C TYR A 19 -9.30 0.21 -10.41
N ILE A 20 -8.23 0.12 -9.62
CA ILE A 20 -8.16 0.51 -8.23
C ILE A 20 -7.36 1.81 -8.15
N GLY A 21 -7.93 2.79 -7.45
CA GLY A 21 -7.30 4.07 -7.18
C GLY A 21 -7.46 4.47 -5.73
N MET A 22 -6.40 4.97 -5.11
CA MET A 22 -6.44 5.61 -3.80
C MET A 22 -5.20 6.48 -3.62
N ASP A 23 -5.30 7.50 -2.80
CA ASP A 23 -4.14 8.26 -2.33
C ASP A 23 -3.96 8.00 -0.83
N ILE A 24 -2.75 7.62 -0.43
CA ILE A 24 -2.45 7.28 0.96
C ILE A 24 -1.59 8.41 1.53
N SER A 25 -2.05 9.04 2.61
CA SER A 25 -1.25 9.98 3.38
C SER A 25 -0.71 9.31 4.63
N ILE A 26 0.58 9.53 4.92
CA ILE A 26 1.21 9.02 6.13
C ILE A 26 1.95 10.14 6.84
N LEU A 27 1.57 10.42 8.08
CA LEU A 27 2.32 11.28 8.99
C LEU A 27 3.04 10.43 10.03
N CYS A 28 4.36 10.30 9.86
CA CYS A 28 5.21 9.58 10.81
C CYS A 28 5.87 10.55 11.77
N ARG A 29 5.53 10.46 13.08
CA ARG A 29 6.28 11.20 14.11
C ARG A 29 7.72 10.71 14.19
N TYR A 30 7.94 9.40 14.15
CA TYR A 30 9.26 8.80 14.19
C TYR A 30 9.20 7.36 13.65
N ILE A 31 10.10 7.02 12.74
CA ILE A 31 10.45 5.64 12.36
C ILE A 31 11.96 5.51 12.57
N ALA A 32 12.39 4.46 13.29
CA ALA A 32 13.82 4.21 13.50
C ALA A 32 14.50 3.83 12.18
N ASP A 33 15.80 4.13 12.07
CA ASP A 33 16.57 3.95 10.84
C ASP A 33 16.49 2.53 10.26
N ASN A 34 16.39 1.51 11.11
CA ASN A 34 16.36 0.09 10.76
C ASN A 34 14.94 -0.52 10.71
N GLN A 35 13.89 0.27 10.93
CA GLN A 35 12.50 -0.18 10.97
C GLN A 35 11.74 0.09 9.66
N SER A 36 10.61 -0.59 9.54
CA SER A 36 9.65 -0.43 8.44
C SER A 36 8.23 -0.37 9.01
N ILE A 37 7.34 0.35 8.32
CA ILE A 37 5.90 0.14 8.40
C ILE A 37 5.49 -0.52 7.10
N VAL A 38 4.70 -1.59 7.17
CA VAL A 38 4.16 -2.27 5.99
C VAL A 38 2.67 -1.98 5.90
N LEU A 39 2.27 -1.35 4.81
CA LEU A 39 0.88 -1.09 4.50
C LEU A 39 0.39 -2.14 3.51
N THR A 40 -0.67 -2.84 3.90
CA THR A 40 -1.33 -3.86 3.10
C THR A 40 -2.71 -3.33 2.70
N PRO A 41 -2.89 -2.85 1.46
CA PRO A 41 -4.21 -2.50 0.98
C PRO A 41 -5.00 -3.79 0.77
N VAL A 42 -6.24 -3.81 1.26
CA VAL A 42 -7.11 -4.98 1.20
C VAL A 42 -8.39 -4.60 0.48
N LEU A 43 -8.74 -5.39 -0.53
CA LEU A 43 -10.02 -5.35 -1.20
C LEU A 43 -10.88 -6.47 -0.63
N ALA A 44 -11.98 -6.14 0.05
CA ALA A 44 -12.83 -7.14 0.70
C ALA A 44 -14.32 -6.80 0.59
N ASP A 45 -15.15 -7.82 0.45
CA ASP A 45 -16.59 -7.75 0.73
C ASP A 45 -16.87 -8.48 2.06
N ASN A 46 -18.09 -8.99 2.27
CA ASN A 46 -18.45 -9.69 3.50
C ASN A 46 -17.88 -11.13 3.59
N GLU A 47 -17.49 -11.74 2.46
CA GLU A 47 -17.13 -13.16 2.36
C GLU A 47 -15.72 -13.39 1.78
N HIS A 48 -15.28 -12.46 0.93
CA HIS A 48 -14.03 -12.52 0.19
C HIS A 48 -13.10 -11.41 0.64
N SER A 49 -11.81 -11.71 0.65
CA SER A 49 -10.75 -10.75 0.90
C SER A 49 -9.57 -11.03 -0.03
N ARG A 50 -8.98 -9.96 -0.55
CA ARG A 50 -7.80 -10.01 -1.40
C ARG A 50 -6.80 -8.94 -0.99
N GLU A 51 -5.62 -9.39 -0.60
CA GLU A 51 -4.46 -8.52 -0.41
C GLU A 51 -3.94 -8.00 -1.74
N LEU A 52 -3.72 -6.69 -1.77
CA LEU A 52 -3.14 -5.97 -2.89
C LEU A 52 -1.64 -5.73 -2.64
N PRO A 53 -0.87 -5.44 -3.70
CA PRO A 53 0.54 -5.13 -3.59
C PRO A 53 0.90 -4.12 -2.49
N LEU A 54 1.94 -4.41 -1.73
CA LEU A 54 2.30 -3.73 -0.48
C LEU A 54 2.91 -2.34 -0.70
N VAL A 55 2.66 -1.41 0.22
CA VAL A 55 3.41 -0.15 0.33
C VAL A 55 4.28 -0.19 1.57
N ILE A 56 5.59 -0.08 1.40
CA ILE A 56 6.55 -0.16 2.50
C ILE A 56 7.09 1.23 2.80
N ILE A 57 7.06 1.63 4.07
CA ILE A 57 7.65 2.89 4.55
C ILE A 57 8.85 2.54 5.41
N ASN A 58 10.04 2.81 4.90
CA ASN A 58 11.29 2.41 5.52
C ASN A 58 11.97 3.57 6.24
N GLY A 59 12.58 3.29 7.39
CA GLY A 59 13.64 4.13 7.97
C GLY A 59 14.85 4.22 7.03
N ARG A 60 15.78 5.14 7.32
CA ARG A 60 16.91 5.46 6.43
C ARG A 60 17.78 4.25 6.04
N GLN A 61 18.25 3.49 7.03
CA GLN A 61 19.13 2.33 6.78
C GLN A 61 18.36 1.19 6.12
N ARG A 62 17.13 0.94 6.58
CA ARG A 62 16.25 -0.09 6.02
C ARG A 62 15.93 0.18 4.56
N HIS A 63 15.68 1.44 4.19
CA HIS A 63 15.44 1.84 2.80
C HIS A 63 16.68 1.61 1.94
N ARG A 64 17.87 1.99 2.43
CA ARG A 64 19.14 1.75 1.71
C ARG A 64 19.37 0.26 1.46
N CYS A 65 19.19 -0.59 2.48
CA CYS A 65 19.32 -2.04 2.35
C CYS A 65 18.29 -2.60 1.36
N PHE A 66 17.02 -2.18 1.49
CA PHE A 66 15.94 -2.59 0.59
C PHE A 66 16.26 -2.27 -0.88
N SER A 67 16.75 -1.07 -1.18
CA SER A 67 17.13 -0.69 -2.55
C SER A 67 18.24 -1.56 -3.13
N HIS A 68 19.22 -2.00 -2.32
CA HIS A 68 20.29 -2.89 -2.77
C HIS A 68 19.79 -4.31 -3.01
N MET A 69 18.78 -4.76 -2.25
CA MET A 69 18.26 -6.12 -2.28
C MET A 69 16.96 -6.25 -3.07
N PHE A 70 16.52 -5.21 -3.79
CA PHE A 70 15.20 -5.16 -4.43
C PHE A 70 14.90 -6.39 -5.30
N GLY A 71 15.89 -6.89 -6.03
CA GLY A 71 15.77 -8.08 -6.88
C GLY A 71 15.47 -9.39 -6.14
N TYR A 72 15.70 -9.44 -4.82
CA TYR A 72 15.40 -10.59 -3.94
C TYR A 72 14.01 -10.51 -3.33
N PHE A 73 13.32 -9.36 -3.41
CA PHE A 73 11.98 -9.18 -2.82
C PHE A 73 10.83 -9.35 -3.83
N ARG A 74 11.10 -9.98 -4.99
CA ARG A 74 10.10 -10.12 -6.06
C ARG A 74 8.82 -10.84 -5.62
N ASP A 75 8.95 -11.79 -4.70
CA ASP A 75 7.81 -12.59 -4.23
C ASP A 75 6.82 -11.81 -3.35
N TYR A 76 7.24 -10.68 -2.77
CA TYR A 76 6.44 -9.91 -1.81
C TYR A 76 5.40 -8.98 -2.47
N ARG A 77 5.24 -9.00 -3.80
CA ARG A 77 4.31 -8.15 -4.56
C ARG A 77 4.32 -6.71 -4.05
N ILE A 78 5.47 -6.05 -4.06
CA ILE A 78 5.61 -4.69 -3.50
C ILE A 78 5.21 -3.67 -4.57
N TYR A 79 4.20 -2.85 -4.28
CA TYR A 79 3.83 -1.72 -5.12
C TYR A 79 4.89 -0.63 -5.08
N LYS A 80 5.28 -0.22 -3.87
CA LYS A 80 6.25 0.86 -3.67
C LYS A 80 6.92 0.77 -2.31
N ALA A 81 8.22 1.06 -2.27
CA ALA A 81 8.93 1.35 -1.04
C ALA A 81 9.31 2.84 -0.99
N ILE A 82 9.01 3.49 0.13
CA ILE A 82 9.21 4.93 0.35
C ILE A 82 10.12 5.09 1.56
N ARG A 83 11.04 6.05 1.51
CA ARG A 83 11.85 6.42 2.67
C ARG A 83 11.05 7.37 3.57
N ALA A 84 10.96 7.06 4.84
CA ALA A 84 10.38 7.92 5.86
C ALA A 84 11.21 9.20 6.03
N ILE A 85 10.50 10.33 6.15
CA ILE A 85 11.05 11.59 6.63
C ILE A 85 10.30 11.91 7.93
N ASN A 86 10.99 11.81 9.07
CA ASN A 86 10.37 12.04 10.36
C ASN A 86 9.78 13.45 10.42
N HIS A 87 8.59 13.56 11.01
CA HIS A 87 7.83 14.82 11.14
C HIS A 87 7.36 15.43 9.82
N SER A 88 7.44 14.72 8.69
CA SER A 88 6.92 15.18 7.40
C SER A 88 5.82 14.24 6.90
N PRO A 89 4.72 14.77 6.33
CA PRO A 89 3.73 13.95 5.67
C PRO A 89 4.31 13.36 4.38
N LEU A 90 3.92 12.11 4.09
CA LEU A 90 4.22 11.40 2.87
C LEU A 90 2.92 11.13 2.13
N TRP A 91 2.98 11.21 0.81
CA TRP A 91 1.87 10.89 -0.07
C TRP A 91 2.26 9.76 -1.01
N CYS A 92 1.37 8.80 -1.17
CA CYS A 92 1.52 7.69 -2.11
C CYS A 92 0.27 7.57 -2.98
N SER A 93 0.40 7.90 -4.27
CA SER A 93 -0.65 7.59 -5.24
C SER A 93 -0.58 6.13 -5.65
N TYR A 94 -1.64 5.40 -5.36
CA TYR A 94 -1.76 3.98 -5.58
C TYR A 94 -2.74 3.72 -6.71
N ARG A 95 -2.23 3.18 -7.82
CA ARG A 95 -3.01 2.87 -9.02
C ARG A 95 -2.67 1.46 -9.46
N LEU A 96 -3.67 0.60 -9.52
CA LEU A 96 -3.50 -0.81 -9.84
C LEU A 96 -4.68 -1.28 -10.68
N ASP A 97 -4.41 -2.16 -11.64
CA ASP A 97 -5.46 -2.86 -12.36
C ASP A 97 -5.32 -4.37 -12.17
N ILE A 98 -6.44 -5.03 -11.86
CA ILE A 98 -6.49 -6.48 -11.61
C ILE A 98 -7.62 -7.11 -12.43
N PRO A 99 -7.55 -8.41 -12.74
CA PRO A 99 -8.70 -9.14 -13.28
C PRO A 99 -9.91 -8.97 -12.36
N TYR A 100 -11.03 -8.57 -12.95
CA TYR A 100 -12.28 -8.41 -12.23
C TYR A 100 -12.86 -9.78 -11.85
N GLN A 101 -13.48 -9.85 -10.69
CA GLN A 101 -14.23 -11.01 -10.22
C GLN A 101 -15.57 -10.52 -9.67
N ASP A 102 -16.62 -11.31 -9.80
CA ASP A 102 -18.00 -10.85 -9.54
C ASP A 102 -18.20 -10.32 -8.12
N TRP A 103 -17.54 -10.90 -7.11
CA TRP A 103 -17.62 -10.44 -5.72
C TRP A 103 -17.10 -9.01 -5.53
N MET A 104 -16.23 -8.52 -6.43
CA MET A 104 -15.64 -7.19 -6.33
C MET A 104 -16.66 -6.05 -6.52
N CYS A 105 -17.86 -6.32 -7.05
CA CYS A 105 -18.91 -5.29 -7.18
C CYS A 105 -19.36 -4.71 -5.83
N LYS A 106 -19.23 -5.49 -4.74
CA LYS A 106 -19.59 -5.08 -3.37
C LYS A 106 -18.37 -4.84 -2.49
N ALA A 107 -17.18 -4.98 -3.05
CA ALA A 107 -15.95 -4.87 -2.28
C ALA A 107 -15.64 -3.41 -1.92
N LYS A 108 -14.92 -3.25 -0.80
CA LYS A 108 -14.42 -1.97 -0.31
C LYS A 108 -12.92 -2.05 -0.13
N LEU A 109 -12.27 -0.91 -0.26
CA LEU A 109 -10.85 -0.76 0.00
C LEU A 109 -10.64 -0.41 1.47
N SER A 110 -9.68 -1.08 2.09
CA SER A 110 -9.19 -0.78 3.43
C SER A 110 -7.66 -0.88 3.46
N LEU A 111 -7.06 -0.37 4.52
CA LEU A 111 -5.61 -0.35 4.68
C LEU A 111 -5.25 -0.90 6.05
N VAL A 112 -4.41 -1.94 6.06
CA VAL A 112 -3.89 -2.55 7.29
C VAL A 112 -2.42 -2.16 7.42
N ALA A 113 -2.02 -1.66 8.59
CA ALA A 113 -0.64 -1.26 8.87
C ALA A 113 -0.03 -2.20 9.90
N ASN A 114 1.09 -2.83 9.53
CA ASN A 114 1.87 -3.77 10.35
C ASN A 114 3.29 -3.26 10.60
#